data_AF-A0A7K3EJY5-F1
#
_entry.id   AF-A0A7K3EJY5-F1
#
_cell.length_a   1.000
_cell.length_b   1.000
_cell.length_c   1.000
_cell.angle_alpha   90.00
_cell.angle_beta   90.00
_cell.angle_gamma   90.00
#
_symmetry.space_group_name_H-M   'P 1'
#
loop_
_entity.id
_entity.type
_entity.pdbx_description
1 polymer ?
#
loop_
_entity_poly.entity_id
_entity_poly.type
_entity_poly.pdbx_seq_one_letter_code
_entity_poly.pdbx_strand_id
1 'polypeptide(L)' 'IVEESNALRSGGPWQSTVGADLHGRRLGLLGLGKIGSKVAQVGLAFGMHVSAWSQNLTGERADEVGVEHAG' A
#
# COMPACT_ATOMS: atom_id res chain seq x y z
N ILE A 1 9.94 -11.92 10.64
CA ILE A 1 10.30 -10.55 11.10
C ILE A 1 11.64 -10.70 11.80
N VAL A 2 12.63 -9.84 11.52
CA VAL A 2 13.96 -9.80 12.16
C VAL A 2 15.05 -10.68 11.50
N GLU A 3 15.14 -10.75 10.16
CA GLU A 3 16.37 -11.25 9.52
C GLU A 3 17.33 -10.07 9.27
N GLU A 4 16.78 -8.97 8.76
CA GLU A 4 17.49 -7.73 8.44
C GLU A 4 18.00 -7.00 9.69
N SER A 5 17.20 -7.00 10.77
CA SER A 5 17.61 -6.36 12.04
C SER A 5 18.73 -7.14 12.76
N ASN A 6 18.83 -8.46 12.52
CA ASN A 6 19.93 -9.28 13.03
C ASN A 6 21.19 -9.12 12.17
N ALA A 7 21.05 -9.08 10.84
CA ALA A 7 22.16 -8.85 9.91
C ALA A 7 22.86 -7.49 10.15
N LEU A 8 22.11 -6.42 10.41
CA LEU A 8 22.71 -5.12 10.74
C LEU A 8 23.54 -5.17 12.04
N ARG A 9 23.06 -5.89 13.06
CA ARG A 9 23.72 -5.97 14.38
C ARG A 9 24.97 -6.85 14.38
N SER A 10 25.05 -7.83 13.48
CA SER A 10 26.18 -8.75 13.37
C SER A 10 27.28 -8.27 12.41
N GLY A 11 27.16 -7.05 11.85
CA GLY A 11 28.08 -6.54 10.84
C GLY A 11 27.92 -7.19 9.46
N GLY A 12 26.77 -7.83 9.22
CA GLY A 12 26.38 -8.35 7.92
C GLY A 12 25.98 -7.23 6.94
N PRO A 13 25.87 -7.55 5.64
CA PRO A 13 25.51 -6.56 4.63
C PRO A 13 24.14 -5.93 4.93
N TRP A 14 24.10 -4.59 4.93
CA TRP A 14 22.85 -3.85 4.91
C TRP A 14 22.16 -4.12 3.56
N GLN A 15 20.96 -4.72 3.62
CA GLN A 15 20.22 -5.37 2.52
C GLN A 15 20.70 -6.79 2.13
N SER A 16 20.16 -7.81 2.80
CA SER A 16 20.22 -9.22 2.37
C SER A 16 19.10 -9.61 1.40
N THR A 17 17.98 -8.87 1.42
CA THR A 17 16.78 -9.15 0.61
C THR A 17 16.64 -8.07 -0.45
N VAL A 18 16.50 -8.45 -1.73
CA VAL A 18 16.07 -7.54 -2.79
C VAL A 18 14.68 -7.04 -2.40
N GLY A 19 14.59 -5.77 -1.99
CA GLY A 19 13.32 -5.17 -1.59
C GLY A 19 12.28 -5.38 -2.67
N ALA A 20 11.05 -5.74 -2.29
CA ALA A 20 9.97 -5.84 -3.25
C ALA A 20 9.63 -4.42 -3.76
N ASP A 21 9.69 -4.22 -5.08
CA ASP A 21 9.21 -2.99 -5.69
C ASP A 21 7.68 -2.88 -5.51
N LEU A 22 7.23 -1.67 -5.19
CA LEU A 22 5.83 -1.32 -5.02
C LEU A 22 5.22 -0.82 -6.32
N HIS A 23 6.02 -0.27 -7.23
CA HIS A 23 5.51 0.25 -8.50
C HIS A 23 4.81 -0.84 -9.31
N GLY A 24 3.60 -0.55 -9.80
CA GLY A 24 2.75 -1.50 -10.54
C GLY A 24 2.14 -2.63 -9.70
N ARG A 25 2.37 -2.66 -8.37
CA ARG A 25 1.71 -3.62 -7.47
C ARG A 25 0.31 -3.15 -7.11
N ARG A 26 -0.55 -4.08 -6.69
CA ARG A 26 -1.92 -3.77 -6.27
C ARG A 26 -2.03 -3.66 -4.75
N LEU A 27 -2.66 -2.58 -4.27
CA LEU A 27 -3.00 -2.34 -2.87
C LEU A 27 -4.53 -2.39 -2.71
N GLY A 28 -5.04 -3.35 -1.93
CA GLY A 28 -6.46 -3.44 -1.59
C GLY A 28 -6.75 -2.83 -0.22
N LEU A 29 -7.72 -1.92 -0.16
CA LEU A 29 -8.15 -1.24 1.07
C LEU A 29 -9.56 -1.66 1.48
N LEU A 30 -9.69 -2.25 2.67
CA LEU A 30 -10.99 -2.54 3.29
C LEU A 30 -11.40 -1.34 4.16
N GLY A 31 -12.06 -0.38 3.53
CA GLY A 31 -12.52 0.87 4.14
C GLY A 31 -11.78 2.10 3.60
N LEU A 32 -12.53 3.04 3.02
CA LEU A 32 -12.03 4.31 2.48
C LEU A 32 -12.42 5.52 3.34
N GLY A 33 -12.30 5.36 4.67
CA GLY A 33 -12.47 6.45 5.63
C GLY A 33 -11.23 7.35 5.72
N LYS A 34 -11.12 8.16 6.78
CA LYS A 34 -10.00 9.11 6.97
C LYS A 34 -8.60 8.51 6.82
N ILE A 35 -8.37 7.32 7.37
CA ILE A 35 -7.07 6.63 7.29
C ILE A 35 -6.91 5.98 5.92
N GLY A 36 -7.93 5.25 5.45
CA GLY A 36 -7.91 4.58 4.15
C GLY A 36 -7.59 5.54 3.00
N SER A 37 -8.19 6.74 2.99
CA SER A 37 -7.88 7.75 1.97
C SER A 37 -6.43 8.23 2.02
N LYS A 38 -5.83 8.36 3.21
CA LYS A 38 -4.41 8.74 3.33
C LYS A 38 -3.49 7.61 2.85
N VAL A 39 -3.81 6.37 3.19
CA VAL A 39 -3.05 5.20 2.75
C VAL A 39 -3.16 5.03 1.22
N ALA A 40 -4.34 5.28 0.64
CA ALA A 40 -4.53 5.29 -0.80
C ALA A 40 -3.60 6.28 -1.51
N GLN A 41 -3.51 7.52 -1.02
CA GLN A 41 -2.61 8.54 -1.58
C GLN A 41 -1.14 8.10 -1.54
N VAL A 42 -0.72 7.44 -0.45
CA VAL A 42 0.64 6.88 -0.35
C VAL A 42 0.85 5.78 -1.39
N GLY A 43 -0.09 4.85 -1.53
CA GLY A 43 0.00 3.78 -2.54
C GLY A 43 0.08 4.32 -3.97
N LEU A 44 -0.77 5.29 -4.30
CA LEU A 44 -0.75 5.97 -5.60
C LEU A 44 0.58 6.69 -5.85
N ALA A 45 1.15 7.35 -4.83
CA ALA A 45 2.46 8.00 -4.94
C ALA A 45 3.60 7.01 -5.20
N PHE A 46 3.46 5.75 -4.75
CA PHE A 46 4.38 4.66 -5.08
C PHE A 46 4.09 4.01 -6.45
N GLY A 47 3.14 4.52 -7.23
CA GLY A 47 2.75 3.96 -8.52
C GLY A 47 2.00 2.63 -8.41
N MET A 48 1.34 2.38 -7.27
CA MET A 48 0.52 1.19 -7.08
C MET A 48 -0.86 1.35 -7.75
N HIS A 49 -1.45 0.24 -8.14
CA HIS A 49 -2.87 0.16 -8.45
C HIS A 49 -3.65 0.01 -7.14
N VAL A 50 -4.38 1.05 -6.73
CA VAL A 50 -5.13 1.01 -5.46
C VAL A 50 -6.59 0.70 -5.73
N SER A 51 -7.13 -0.30 -5.04
CA SER A 51 -8.57 -0.59 -5.01
C SER A 51 -9.11 -0.53 -3.59
N ALA A 52 -10.38 -0.12 -3.43
CA ALA A 52 -11.01 0.02 -2.13
C ALA A 52 -12.43 -0.55 -2.13
N TRP A 53 -12.81 -1.18 -1.02
CA TRP A 53 -14.18 -1.66 -0.76
C TRP A 53 -14.65 -1.14 0.60
N SER A 54 -15.93 -0.77 0.73
CA SER A 54 -16.58 -0.63 2.02
C SER A 54 -18.10 -0.79 1.87
N GLN A 55 -18.80 -1.15 2.94
CA GLN A 55 -20.26 -1.33 2.92
C GLN A 55 -21.03 -0.11 2.38
N ASN A 56 -20.51 1.10 2.59
CA ASN A 56 -21.12 2.36 2.16
C ASN A 56 -20.26 3.09 1.11
N LEU A 57 -19.32 2.39 0.45
CA LEU A 57 -18.46 3.03 -0.55
C LEU A 57 -19.24 3.20 -1.85
N THR A 58 -19.16 4.39 -2.44
CA THR A 58 -19.66 4.67 -3.78
C THR A 58 -18.48 4.75 -4.75
N GLY A 59 -18.74 4.46 -6.03
CA GLY A 59 -17.74 4.65 -7.09
C GLY A 59 -17.21 6.09 -7.14
N GLU A 60 -18.11 7.07 -7.06
CA GLU A 60 -17.75 8.50 -7.02
C GLU A 60 -16.75 8.82 -5.91
N ARG A 61 -16.95 8.27 -4.70
CA ARG A 61 -16.05 8.52 -3.57
C ARG A 61 -14.69 7.84 -3.74
N ALA A 62 -14.64 6.73 -4.46
CA ALA A 62 -13.39 6.07 -4.83
C ALA A 62 -12.64 6.89 -5.89
N ASP A 63 -13.36 7.38 -6.91
CA ASP A 63 -12.82 8.21 -7.98
C ASP A 63 -12.24 9.55 -7.48
N GLU A 64 -12.90 10.19 -6.49
CA GLU A 64 -12.41 11.42 -5.84
C GLU A 64 -10.99 11.30 -5.27
N VAL A 65 -10.58 10.09 -4.87
CA VAL A 65 -9.25 9.84 -4.33
C VAL A 65 -8.38 8.99 -5.27
N GLY A 66 -8.84 8.79 -6.52
CA GLY A 66 -8.11 8.09 -7.58
C GLY A 66 -7.94 6.60 -7.34
N VAL A 67 -8.87 5.94 -6.64
CA VAL A 67 -8.81 4.50 -6.39
C VAL A 67 -9.94 3.76 -7.08
N GLU A 68 -9.68 2.53 -7.50
CA GLU A 68 -10.68 1.66 -8.11
C GLU A 68 -11.68 1.18 -7.04
N HIS A 69 -12.97 1.25 -7.32
CA HIS A 69 -13.98 0.63 -6.48
C HIS A 69 -13.93 -0.89 -6.65
N ALA A 70 -13.46 -1.62 -5.63
CA ALA A 70 -13.67 -3.05 -5.56
C ALA A 70 -15.13 -3.27 -5.11
N GLY A 71 -15.95 -3.89 -5.95
CA GLY A 71 -17.36 -4.19 -5.69
C GLY A 71 -17.56 -5.29 -4.64
#